data_AF-A0A0C9MMP5-F1
#
_entry.id   AF-A0A0C9MMP5-F1
#
_cell.length_a   1.000
_cell.length_b   1.000
_cell.length_c   1.000
_cell.angle_alpha   90.00
_cell.angle_beta   90.00
_cell.angle_gamma   90.00
#
_symmetry.space_group_name_H-M   'P 1'
#
loop_
_entity.id
_entity.type
_entity.pdbx_description
1 polymer ?
#
loop_
_entity_poly.entity_id
_entity_poly.type
_entity_poly.pdbx_seq_one_letter_code
_entity_poly.pdbx_strand_id
1 'polypeptide(L)'
;MELATKLVELEKRTARLYNGRANAAMKEQYHAALTSSIATLIRDRVNERLTSALNVANPAPDIIEEGASDDMSDGSGIITTEDEIAGFRIVQAIAARHVDPERVVIRDSKSYCAILLDDNNRKSIARLHFNSPTTRYVGTFMGKTETRHPVAALTDIYRLEDAIVARLQEMDGIAQTPS
;
A
#
# COMPACT_ATOMS: atom_id res chain seq x y z
N MET A 1 -13.81 -10.32 4.94
CA MET A 1 -14.71 -11.48 5.16
C MET A 1 -14.52 -12.12 6.55
N GLU A 2 -13.29 -12.21 7.05
CA GLU A 2 -12.97 -12.87 8.33
C GLU A 2 -13.52 -12.14 9.58
N LEU A 3 -13.50 -10.80 9.61
CA LEU A 3 -14.01 -9.99 10.72
C LEU A 3 -15.53 -10.10 10.92
N ALA A 4 -16.30 -10.11 9.82
CA ALA A 4 -17.74 -10.30 9.88
C ALA A 4 -18.11 -11.70 10.39
N THR A 5 -17.31 -12.71 10.05
CA THR A 5 -17.49 -14.08 10.51
C THR A 5 -17.23 -14.22 12.02
N LYS A 6 -16.17 -13.55 12.51
CA LYS A 6 -15.83 -13.51 13.95
C LYS A 6 -16.88 -12.76 14.80
N LEU A 7 -17.52 -11.72 14.25
CA LEU A 7 -18.62 -11.00 14.91
C LEU A 7 -19.87 -11.87 15.05
N VAL A 8 -20.27 -12.58 13.99
CA VAL A 8 -21.43 -13.49 14.01
C VAL A 8 -21.21 -14.67 14.97
N GLU A 9 -19.98 -15.19 15.07
CA GLU A 9 -19.64 -16.23 16.05
C GLU A 9 -19.69 -15.73 17.50
N LEU A 10 -19.30 -14.48 17.73
CA LEU A 10 -19.33 -13.85 19.06
C LEU A 10 -20.77 -13.64 19.54
N GLU A 11 -21.67 -13.19 18.64
CA GLU A 11 -23.11 -13.09 18.94
C GLU A 11 -23.75 -14.46 19.20
N LYS A 12 -23.38 -15.50 18.42
CA LYS A 12 -23.88 -16.87 18.66
C LYS A 12 -23.37 -17.49 19.96
N ARG A 13 -22.20 -17.08 20.45
CA ARG A 13 -21.66 -17.56 21.74
C ARG A 13 -22.31 -16.86 22.92
N THR A 14 -22.54 -15.56 22.85
CA THR A 14 -23.24 -14.81 23.91
C THR A 14 -24.71 -15.22 24.04
N ALA A 15 -25.39 -15.53 22.91
CA ALA A 15 -26.76 -16.05 22.93
C ALA A 15 -26.90 -17.43 23.63
N ARG A 16 -25.89 -18.29 23.55
CA ARG A 16 -25.88 -19.62 24.21
C ARG A 16 -25.61 -19.57 25.70
N LEU A 17 -25.00 -18.49 26.19
CA LEU A 17 -24.70 -18.29 27.61
C LEU A 17 -25.87 -17.68 28.39
N TYR A 18 -26.89 -17.14 27.71
CA TYR A 18 -28.02 -16.46 28.34
C TYR A 18 -29.33 -17.26 28.23
N ASN A 19 -29.56 -18.14 29.19
CA ASN A 19 -30.87 -18.77 29.47
C ASN A 19 -31.79 -17.85 30.30
N GLY A 20 -31.86 -16.57 29.98
CA GLY A 20 -32.74 -15.64 30.71
C GLY A 20 -32.62 -14.21 30.22
N ARG A 21 -33.68 -13.75 29.55
CA ARG A 21 -34.05 -12.35 29.21
C ARG A 21 -32.89 -11.35 29.28
N ALA A 22 -32.32 -11.00 28.12
CA ALA A 22 -31.37 -9.90 27.99
C ALA A 22 -31.94 -8.61 28.59
N ASN A 23 -31.47 -8.26 29.79
CA ASN A 23 -31.97 -7.13 30.55
C ASN A 23 -31.33 -5.84 30.00
N ALA A 24 -32.11 -4.79 29.79
CA ALA A 24 -31.65 -3.51 29.21
C ALA A 24 -30.42 -2.93 29.94
N ALA A 25 -30.32 -3.21 31.24
CA ALA A 25 -29.18 -2.85 32.10
C ALA A 25 -27.82 -3.40 31.62
N MET A 26 -27.77 -4.60 31.02
CA MET A 26 -26.51 -5.15 30.54
C MET A 26 -26.06 -4.51 29.23
N LYS A 27 -27.00 -4.18 28.33
CA LYS A 27 -26.68 -3.46 27.09
C LYS A 27 -26.06 -2.09 27.39
N GLU A 28 -26.62 -1.37 28.37
CA GLU A 28 -26.08 -0.10 28.85
C GLU A 28 -24.65 -0.27 29.40
N GLN A 29 -24.42 -1.33 30.17
CA GLN A 29 -23.11 -1.60 30.78
C GLN A 29 -22.04 -1.99 29.75
N TYR A 30 -22.40 -2.79 28.74
CA TYR A 30 -21.50 -3.10 27.63
C TYR A 30 -21.26 -1.89 26.73
N HIS A 31 -22.27 -1.06 26.48
CA HIS A 31 -22.14 0.14 25.68
C HIS A 31 -21.20 1.16 26.34
N ALA A 32 -21.34 1.37 27.66
CA ALA A 32 -20.45 2.22 28.45
C ALA A 32 -19.00 1.68 28.43
N ALA A 33 -18.82 0.37 28.62
CA ALA A 33 -17.51 -0.26 28.55
C ALA A 33 -16.87 -0.10 27.17
N LEU A 34 -17.62 -0.37 26.09
CA LEU A 34 -17.12 -0.28 24.71
C LEU A 34 -16.72 1.16 24.34
N THR A 35 -17.54 2.14 24.72
CA THR A 35 -17.25 3.56 24.49
C THR A 35 -15.98 3.98 25.22
N SER A 36 -15.80 3.53 26.46
CA SER A 36 -14.59 3.81 27.23
C SER A 36 -13.34 3.17 26.61
N SER A 37 -13.44 1.94 26.10
CA SER A 37 -12.33 1.24 25.46
C SER A 37 -11.90 1.91 24.15
N ILE A 38 -12.86 2.41 23.36
CA ILE A 38 -12.55 3.16 22.13
C ILE A 38 -11.85 4.48 22.46
N ALA A 39 -12.32 5.20 23.48
CA ALA A 39 -11.69 6.44 23.93
C ALA A 39 -10.26 6.22 24.45
N THR A 40 -10.04 5.13 25.20
CA THR A 40 -8.70 4.73 25.66
C THR A 40 -7.81 4.34 24.48
N LEU A 41 -8.31 3.58 23.50
CA LEU A 41 -7.53 3.21 22.31
C LEU A 41 -7.09 4.42 21.49
N ILE A 42 -7.96 5.42 21.32
CA ILE A 42 -7.60 6.67 20.62
C ILE A 42 -6.55 7.43 21.42
N ARG A 43 -6.68 7.51 22.75
CA ARG A 43 -5.71 8.16 23.62
C ARG A 43 -4.35 7.46 23.56
N ASP A 44 -4.34 6.13 23.59
CA ASP A 44 -3.12 5.33 23.50
C ASP A 44 -2.47 5.51 22.12
N ARG A 45 -3.23 5.55 21.03
CA ARG A 45 -2.69 5.79 19.69
C ARG A 45 -2.10 7.20 19.52
N VAL A 46 -2.70 8.21 20.13
CA VAL A 46 -2.18 9.58 20.13
C VAL A 46 -0.91 9.66 20.99
N ASN A 47 -0.92 9.03 22.16
CA ASN A 47 0.25 8.95 23.03
C ASN A 47 1.39 8.19 22.35
N GLU A 48 1.13 7.06 21.69
CA GLU A 48 2.13 6.33 20.90
C GLU A 48 2.75 7.20 19.81
N ARG A 49 1.97 8.02 19.10
CA ARG A 49 2.52 8.93 18.10
C ARG A 49 3.39 10.02 18.74
N LEU A 50 2.99 10.53 19.90
CA LEU A 50 3.76 11.55 20.63
C LEU A 50 5.06 10.96 21.23
N THR A 51 4.97 9.78 21.85
CA THR A 51 6.11 9.02 22.38
C THR A 51 7.02 8.51 21.26
N SER A 52 6.46 8.11 20.12
CA SER A 52 7.24 7.75 18.92
C SER A 52 7.97 8.96 18.34
N ALA A 53 7.38 10.15 18.36
CA ALA A 53 8.07 11.38 17.97
C ALA A 53 9.19 11.78 18.95
N LEU A 54 9.06 11.42 20.23
CA LEU A 54 10.09 11.62 21.26
C LEU A 54 11.20 10.55 21.24
N ASN A 55 10.89 9.29 20.90
CA ASN A 55 11.85 8.18 20.85
C ASN A 55 12.74 8.18 19.59
N VAL A 56 12.41 8.95 18.55
CA VAL A 56 13.30 9.15 17.39
C VAL A 56 14.57 9.93 17.78
N ALA A 57 14.62 10.53 18.97
CA ALA A 57 15.81 11.23 19.46
C ALA A 57 16.89 10.31 20.08
N ASN A 58 16.67 9.00 20.23
CA ASN A 58 17.70 8.09 20.73
C ASN A 58 17.49 6.63 20.28
N PRO A 59 18.26 6.11 19.29
CA PRO A 59 18.09 4.75 18.81
C PRO A 59 18.90 3.77 19.67
N ALA A 60 18.23 2.75 20.21
CA ALA A 60 18.83 1.45 20.49
C ALA A 60 17.99 0.39 19.78
N PRO A 61 18.61 -0.62 19.14
CA PRO A 61 17.91 -1.56 18.28
C PRO A 61 17.42 -2.76 19.08
N ASP A 62 16.27 -3.32 18.70
CA ASP A 62 16.04 -4.73 18.89
C ASP A 62 15.24 -5.31 17.72
N ILE A 63 15.64 -6.52 17.37
CA ILE A 63 15.46 -7.26 16.14
C ILE A 63 14.28 -8.20 16.32
N ILE A 64 13.37 -8.30 15.34
CA ILE A 64 12.57 -9.52 15.11
C ILE A 64 12.39 -9.73 13.60
N GLU A 65 12.94 -10.84 13.10
CA GLU A 65 12.76 -11.42 11.76
C GLU A 65 11.35 -12.04 11.61
N GLU A 66 10.72 -11.88 10.44
CA GLU A 66 10.34 -12.99 9.53
C GLU A 66 9.46 -12.48 8.38
N GLY A 67 9.87 -12.78 7.14
CA GLY A 67 8.93 -12.82 5.99
C GLY A 67 9.29 -12.02 4.74
N ALA A 68 10.41 -12.34 4.09
CA ALA A 68 10.66 -12.26 2.65
C ALA A 68 10.03 -11.10 1.83
N SER A 69 10.79 -10.03 1.66
CA SER A 69 11.20 -9.55 0.33
C SER A 69 12.44 -8.70 0.52
N ASP A 70 13.48 -9.03 -0.25
CA ASP A 70 14.82 -8.46 -0.24
C ASP A 70 14.80 -6.93 -0.14
N ASP A 71 15.15 -6.42 1.04
CA ASP A 71 15.32 -5.01 1.33
C ASP A 71 16.67 -4.56 0.75
N MET A 72 16.67 -4.32 -0.56
CA MET A 72 17.73 -3.57 -1.24
C MET A 72 17.37 -2.08 -1.23
N SER A 73 17.26 -1.48 -0.05
CA SER A 73 17.40 -0.02 0.11
C SER A 73 18.73 0.26 0.82
N ASP A 74 19.77 0.34 0.00
CA ASP A 74 21.10 0.76 0.43
C ASP A 74 21.03 2.24 0.89
N GLY A 75 21.00 2.44 2.21
CA GLY A 75 21.49 3.61 2.92
C GLY A 75 21.20 5.01 2.35
N SER A 76 19.95 5.48 2.37
CA SER A 76 19.65 6.92 2.47
C SER A 76 18.14 7.12 2.68
N GLY A 77 17.71 7.33 3.93
CA GLY A 77 16.51 8.02 4.45
C GLY A 77 15.32 8.44 3.56
N ILE A 78 15.02 7.74 2.48
CA ILE A 78 13.88 7.95 1.60
C ILE A 78 12.93 6.82 1.94
N ILE A 79 11.85 7.18 2.63
CA ILE A 79 10.83 6.24 3.08
C ILE A 79 9.81 6.13 1.95
N THR A 80 9.74 4.97 1.31
CA THR A 80 8.66 4.69 0.36
C THR A 80 7.32 4.88 1.07
N THR A 81 6.53 5.82 0.58
CA THR A 81 5.26 6.21 1.18
C THR A 81 4.16 5.20 0.87
N GLU A 82 3.12 5.14 1.70
CA GLU A 82 1.97 4.26 1.46
C GLU A 82 1.31 4.51 0.09
N ASP A 83 1.29 5.77 -0.36
CA ASP A 83 0.76 6.16 -1.67
C ASP A 83 1.60 5.60 -2.83
N GLU A 84 2.92 5.53 -2.68
CA GLU A 84 3.82 4.92 -3.68
C GLU A 84 3.65 3.41 -3.74
N ILE A 85 3.52 2.76 -2.59
CA ILE A 85 3.22 1.31 -2.52
C ILE A 85 1.87 1.02 -3.17
N ALA A 86 0.85 1.84 -2.89
CA ALA A 86 -0.48 1.69 -3.48
C ALA A 86 -0.46 1.92 -5.00
N GLY A 87 0.25 2.96 -5.46
CA GLY A 87 0.44 3.23 -6.89
C GLY A 87 1.18 2.10 -7.60
N PHE A 88 2.24 1.57 -6.97
CA PHE A 88 2.97 0.41 -7.46
C PHE A 88 2.07 -0.81 -7.62
N ARG A 89 1.25 -1.13 -6.62
CA ARG A 89 0.31 -2.26 -6.68
C ARG A 89 -0.69 -2.12 -7.84
N ILE A 90 -1.13 -0.91 -8.15
CA ILE A 90 -2.01 -0.67 -9.31
C ILE A 90 -1.26 -0.97 -10.61
N VAL A 91 -0.04 -0.46 -10.75
CA VAL A 91 0.78 -0.72 -11.96
C VAL A 91 1.15 -2.20 -12.08
N GLN A 92 1.49 -2.86 -10.97
CA GLN A 92 1.76 -4.29 -10.93
C GLN A 92 0.52 -5.09 -11.33
N ALA A 93 -0.68 -4.71 -10.86
CA ALA A 93 -1.93 -5.37 -11.24
C ALA A 93 -2.26 -5.21 -12.74
N ILE A 94 -1.94 -4.06 -13.34
CA ILE A 94 -2.05 -3.84 -14.79
C ILE A 94 -1.04 -4.73 -15.52
N ALA A 95 0.21 -4.72 -15.07
CA ALA A 95 1.30 -5.50 -15.67
C ALA A 95 1.10 -7.02 -15.55
N ALA A 96 0.44 -7.49 -14.50
CA ALA A 96 0.16 -8.91 -14.22
C ALA A 96 -0.58 -9.63 -15.35
N ARG A 97 -1.27 -8.90 -16.23
CA ARG A 97 -1.93 -9.46 -17.42
C ARG A 97 -0.96 -9.91 -18.51
N HIS A 98 0.27 -9.40 -18.49
CA HIS A 98 1.27 -9.60 -19.53
C HIS A 98 2.56 -10.23 -19.01
N VAL A 99 2.97 -9.91 -17.79
CA VAL A 99 4.18 -10.41 -17.15
C VAL A 99 3.88 -10.98 -15.78
N ASP A 100 4.76 -11.85 -15.31
CA ASP A 100 4.69 -12.34 -13.93
C ASP A 100 4.83 -11.15 -12.94
N PRO A 101 3.89 -10.98 -11.98
CA PRO A 101 3.98 -9.95 -10.95
C PRO A 101 5.30 -9.93 -10.18
N GLU A 102 5.97 -11.07 -10.01
CA GLU A 102 7.26 -11.17 -9.32
C GLU A 102 8.41 -10.48 -10.07
N ARG A 103 8.27 -10.34 -11.40
CA ARG A 103 9.26 -9.62 -12.23
C ARG A 103 9.14 -8.11 -12.10
N VAL A 104 8.03 -7.61 -11.57
CA VAL A 104 7.76 -6.17 -11.44
C VAL A 104 8.23 -5.71 -10.07
N VAL A 105 9.31 -4.95 -10.05
CA VAL A 105 9.92 -4.47 -8.81
C VAL A 105 9.83 -2.96 -8.69
N ILE A 106 9.79 -2.49 -7.45
CA ILE A 106 9.80 -1.07 -7.11
C ILE A 106 11.19 -0.67 -6.64
N ARG A 107 11.70 0.47 -7.10
CA ARG A 107 12.96 1.04 -6.65
C ARG A 107 12.76 2.51 -6.36
N ASP A 108 13.00 2.88 -5.12
CA ASP A 108 12.82 4.26 -4.69
C ASP A 108 14.02 5.14 -5.09
N SER A 109 13.76 6.43 -5.27
CA SER A 109 14.76 7.44 -5.58
C SER A 109 14.37 8.78 -4.98
N LYS A 110 15.35 9.67 -4.79
CA LYS A 110 15.16 11.00 -4.19
C LYS A 110 14.11 11.87 -4.89
N SER A 111 13.81 11.59 -6.15
CA SER A 111 12.93 12.42 -6.97
C SER A 111 11.73 11.68 -7.56
N TYR A 112 11.69 10.35 -7.46
CA TYR A 112 10.61 9.51 -7.97
C TYR A 112 10.75 8.09 -7.46
N CYS A 113 9.65 7.36 -7.48
CA CYS A 113 9.63 5.92 -7.28
C CYS A 113 9.57 5.22 -8.64
N ALA A 114 10.58 4.42 -8.98
CA ALA A 114 10.65 3.69 -10.24
C ALA A 114 10.00 2.32 -10.14
N ILE A 115 9.27 1.96 -11.20
CA ILE A 115 8.73 0.61 -11.38
C ILE A 115 9.47 -0.02 -12.53
N LEU A 116 10.19 -1.10 -12.25
CA LEU A 116 11.11 -1.76 -13.16
C LEU A 116 10.64 -3.18 -13.44
N LEU A 117 10.97 -3.68 -14.62
CA LEU A 117 10.87 -5.10 -14.95
C LEU A 117 12.24 -5.77 -14.78
N ASP A 118 12.28 -6.94 -14.14
CA ASP A 118 13.47 -7.75 -13.89
C ASP A 118 14.60 -7.00 -13.13
N ASP A 119 14.24 -6.07 -12.24
CA ASP A 119 15.17 -5.19 -11.51
C ASP A 119 16.20 -4.44 -12.39
N ASN A 120 15.83 -4.19 -13.64
CA ASN A 120 16.75 -3.58 -14.60
C ASN A 120 16.35 -2.13 -14.89
N ASN A 121 17.25 -1.19 -14.58
CA ASN A 121 17.05 0.24 -14.84
C ASN A 121 16.80 0.60 -16.32
N ARG A 122 17.19 -0.27 -17.27
CA ARG A 122 16.90 -0.09 -18.71
C ARG A 122 15.48 -0.53 -19.10
N LYS A 123 14.82 -1.24 -18.19
CA LYS A 123 13.49 -1.82 -18.31
C LYS A 123 12.51 -1.12 -17.35
N SER A 124 12.50 0.22 -17.37
CA SER A 124 11.52 0.99 -16.62
C SER A 124 10.14 0.92 -17.28
N ILE A 125 9.15 0.51 -16.49
CA ILE A 125 7.74 0.43 -16.88
C ILE A 125 7.09 1.79 -16.66
N ALA A 126 7.23 2.34 -15.46
CA ALA A 126 6.66 3.61 -15.06
C ALA A 126 7.48 4.29 -13.95
N ARG A 127 7.26 5.59 -13.76
CA ARG A 127 7.81 6.36 -12.64
C ARG A 127 6.69 7.08 -11.91
N LEU A 128 6.58 6.90 -10.61
CA LEU A 128 5.64 7.62 -9.77
C LEU A 128 6.36 8.85 -9.17
N HIS A 129 5.83 10.02 -9.45
CA HIS A 129 6.35 11.29 -8.93
C HIS A 129 5.36 11.82 -7.90
N PHE A 130 5.36 11.23 -6.70
CA PHE A 130 4.43 11.57 -5.60
C PHE A 130 5.08 12.42 -4.50
N ASN A 131 6.30 12.89 -4.71
CA ASN A 131 7.07 13.70 -3.76
C ASN A 131 6.42 15.05 -3.39
N SER A 132 5.46 15.54 -4.18
CA SER A 132 4.76 16.80 -3.90
C SER A 132 3.37 16.51 -3.29
N PRO A 133 3.00 17.18 -2.18
CA PRO A 133 1.68 17.00 -1.56
C PRO A 133 0.52 17.41 -2.45
N THR A 134 0.75 18.34 -3.39
CA THR A 134 -0.30 18.98 -4.20
C THR A 134 -0.29 18.53 -5.65
N THR A 135 0.82 18.00 -6.14
CA THR A 135 0.99 17.68 -7.56
C THR A 135 1.60 16.30 -7.73
N ARG A 136 0.79 15.35 -8.19
CA ARG A 136 1.23 13.98 -8.45
C ARG A 136 1.32 13.77 -9.95
N TYR A 137 2.39 13.12 -10.38
CA TYR A 137 2.56 12.74 -11.78
C TYR A 137 2.93 11.28 -11.91
N VAL A 138 2.50 10.69 -13.02
CA VAL A 138 2.93 9.35 -13.43
C VAL A 138 3.66 9.49 -14.76
N GLY A 139 4.92 9.07 -14.76
CA GLY A 139 5.76 8.99 -15.94
C GLY A 139 5.53 7.67 -16.66
N THR A 140 5.09 7.72 -17.91
CA THR A 140 5.04 6.57 -18.84
C THR A 140 6.17 6.69 -19.85
N PHE A 141 6.62 5.57 -20.41
CA PHE A 141 7.71 5.55 -21.38
C PHE A 141 7.24 5.13 -22.76
N MET A 142 7.76 5.80 -23.78
CA MET A 142 7.73 5.36 -25.18
C MET A 142 9.17 5.36 -25.69
N GLY A 143 9.74 4.18 -25.90
CA GLY A 143 11.17 4.03 -26.16
C GLY A 143 12.06 4.59 -25.03
N LYS A 144 12.74 5.72 -25.29
CA LYS A 144 13.60 6.42 -24.32
C LYS A 144 12.96 7.70 -23.76
N THR A 145 11.80 8.08 -24.27
CA THR A 145 11.14 9.34 -23.90
C THR A 145 10.18 9.09 -22.75
N GLU A 146 10.30 9.87 -21.68
CA GLU A 146 9.36 9.89 -20.56
C GLU A 146 8.29 10.96 -20.81
N THR A 147 7.02 10.58 -20.68
CA THR A 147 5.88 11.51 -20.68
C THR A 147 5.25 11.52 -19.31
N ARG A 148 5.12 12.71 -18.72
CA ARG A 148 4.53 12.89 -17.38
C ARG A 148 3.05 13.25 -17.51
N HIS A 149 2.21 12.46 -16.85
CA HIS A 149 0.78 12.66 -16.80
C HIS A 149 0.38 13.14 -15.41
N PRO A 150 -0.29 14.30 -15.27
CA PRO A 150 -0.83 14.73 -13.99
C PRO A 150 -1.92 13.77 -13.54
N VAL A 151 -1.86 13.34 -12.28
CA VAL A 151 -2.89 12.49 -11.67
C VAL A 151 -3.44 13.19 -10.43
N ALA A 152 -4.76 13.18 -10.27
CA ALA A 152 -5.41 13.75 -9.10
C ALA A 152 -5.62 12.68 -8.02
N ALA A 153 -5.93 11.44 -8.45
CA ALA A 153 -6.11 10.29 -7.59
C ALA A 153 -5.27 9.09 -8.08
N LEU A 154 -4.95 8.16 -7.18
CA LEU A 154 -4.24 6.92 -7.54
C LEU A 154 -5.01 6.09 -8.59
N THR A 155 -6.34 6.16 -8.59
CA THR A 155 -7.18 5.49 -9.59
C THR A 155 -6.99 6.04 -11.00
N ASP A 156 -6.46 7.26 -11.17
CA ASP A 156 -6.20 7.81 -12.50
C ASP A 156 -5.09 7.03 -13.24
N ILE A 157 -4.27 6.24 -12.52
CA ILE A 157 -3.25 5.35 -13.10
C ILE A 157 -3.90 4.35 -14.10
N TYR A 158 -5.14 3.92 -13.87
CA TYR A 158 -5.85 3.03 -14.80
C TYR A 158 -6.08 3.66 -16.17
N ARG A 159 -6.15 5.00 -16.27
CA ARG A 159 -6.26 5.68 -17.57
C ARG A 159 -4.97 5.60 -18.39
N LEU A 160 -3.86 5.24 -17.76
CA LEU A 160 -2.55 5.08 -18.38
C LEU A 160 -2.23 3.61 -18.70
N GLU A 161 -3.22 2.72 -18.54
CA GLU A 161 -3.08 1.28 -18.82
C GLU A 161 -2.51 1.03 -20.21
N ASP A 162 -3.07 1.64 -21.26
CA ASP A 162 -2.61 1.45 -22.64
C ASP A 162 -1.12 1.80 -22.82
N ALA A 163 -0.65 2.88 -22.16
CA ALA A 163 0.75 3.31 -22.22
C ALA A 163 1.68 2.35 -21.46
N ILE A 164 1.24 1.83 -20.31
CA ILE A 164 1.98 0.84 -19.52
C ILE A 164 2.10 -0.47 -20.31
N VAL A 165 1.00 -0.94 -20.90
CA VAL A 165 0.95 -2.16 -21.70
C VAL A 165 1.80 -2.03 -22.96
N ALA A 166 1.71 -0.91 -23.68
CA ALA A 166 2.56 -0.64 -24.84
C ALA A 166 4.04 -0.72 -24.46
N ARG A 167 4.43 -0.14 -23.31
CA ARG A 167 5.80 -0.21 -22.83
C ARG A 167 6.27 -1.62 -22.49
N LEU A 168 5.41 -2.43 -21.87
CA LEU A 168 5.71 -3.83 -21.57
C LEU A 168 5.92 -4.66 -22.85
N GLN A 169 5.07 -4.45 -23.87
CA GLN A 169 5.19 -5.14 -25.16
C GLN A 169 6.46 -4.77 -25.91
N GLU A 170 6.86 -3.49 -25.89
CA GLU A 170 8.17 -3.05 -26.42
C GLU A 170 9.35 -3.79 -25.76
N MET A 171 9.22 -4.12 -24.47
CA MET A 171 10.32 -4.69 -23.66
C MET A 171 10.41 -6.21 -23.72
N ASP A 172 9.28 -6.91 -23.82
CA ASP A 172 9.24 -8.37 -23.98
C ASP A 172 9.41 -8.81 -25.45
N GLY A 173 9.62 -7.88 -26.38
CA GLY A 173 9.93 -8.19 -27.77
C GLY A 173 8.71 -8.63 -28.59
N ILE A 174 7.49 -8.40 -28.09
CA ILE A 174 6.28 -8.47 -28.91
C ILE A 174 6.22 -7.16 -29.68
N ALA A 175 7.02 -7.08 -30.75
CA ALA A 175 6.72 -6.16 -31.83
C ALA A 175 5.29 -6.47 -32.27
N GLN A 176 4.34 -5.58 -31.94
CA GLN A 176 3.03 -5.61 -32.58
C GLN A 176 3.28 -5.61 -34.08
N THR A 177 2.95 -6.72 -34.75
CA THR A 177 2.65 -6.66 -36.18
C THR A 177 1.25 -6.04 -36.24
N PRO A 178 1.09 -4.81 -36.76
CA PRO A 178 -0.25 -4.29 -36.98
C PRO A 178 -0.90 -5.17 -38.05
N SER A 179 -2.05 -5.76 -37.73
CA SER A 179 -2.95 -6.37 -38.72
C SER A 179 -4.16 -5.50 -38.95
#